data_AF-A0A965L4M4-F1
#
_entry.id   AF-A0A965L4M4-F1
#
_cell.length_a   1.000
_cell.length_b   1.000
_cell.length_c   1.000
_cell.angle_alpha   90.00
_cell.angle_beta   90.00
_cell.angle_gamma   90.00
#
_symmetry.space_group_name_H-M   'P 1'
#
loop_
_entity.id
_entity.type
_entity.pdbx_description
1 polymer ?
#
loop_
_entity_poly.entity_id
_entity_poly.type
_entity_poly.pdbx_seq_one_letter_code
_entity_poly.pdbx_strand_id
1 'polypeptide(L)'
;MFAALFLSLALGGQEDPCDRRPATEACDLARFEMSLTKLPVPAIEDEAKAGAEVYRGRVLDAWSSPQAVVSFERRPGQAPMVVVRGYGGATISGPVTRELWDRVQAASVFADRELAPTAPTPAPASDGEVLEDVCMDGRTAMVEMANALADWGDKRTVRRRISGSCATDLTTTFIDSLPALAIAALPACAALSPDRGEVYRLGECLALRGDLLAAADLMNATREEPVDDMSEAAWRRWLQIDGVARLDWAGETVTQRGFVMRAEPSIANFMAEKASTLEALSLYSGEVGADDPKHGWITGLIVYHQDGAGEREQMAANYRQVWSKANGGWSLVSWTVEPFKPLE
;
A
#
# COMPACT_ATOMS: atom_id res chain seq x y z
N MET A 1 44.08 -39.85 16.05
CA MET A 1 43.77 -38.84 15.03
C MET A 1 43.09 -39.59 13.89
N PHE A 2 41.81 -39.49 13.57
CA PHE A 2 40.81 -38.43 13.73
C PHE A 2 39.50 -39.03 14.26
N ALA A 3 38.86 -38.31 15.18
CA ALA A 3 37.49 -38.53 15.63
C ALA A 3 36.65 -37.31 15.23
N ALA A 4 35.33 -37.49 15.22
CA ALA A 4 34.26 -36.51 15.00
C ALA A 4 33.80 -36.31 13.55
N LEU A 5 32.79 -37.09 13.17
CA LEU A 5 31.84 -36.79 12.10
C LEU A 5 30.45 -37.20 12.60
N PHE A 6 29.46 -36.36 12.30
CA PHE A 6 28.01 -36.49 12.56
C PHE A 6 27.49 -36.07 13.95
N LEU A 7 27.38 -34.76 14.15
CA LEU A 7 26.35 -34.15 15.00
C LEU A 7 26.01 -32.77 14.43
N SER A 8 25.04 -32.70 13.50
CA SER A 8 24.30 -31.48 13.12
C SER A 8 23.20 -31.82 12.10
N LEU A 9 22.21 -32.60 12.51
CA LEU A 9 20.91 -32.71 11.83
C LEU A 9 19.84 -32.86 12.92
N ALA A 10 19.68 -31.80 13.71
CA ALA A 10 18.59 -31.63 14.67
C ALA A 10 18.27 -30.14 14.79
N LEU A 11 18.06 -29.46 13.65
CA LEU A 11 17.18 -28.29 13.60
C LEU A 11 15.81 -28.84 13.19
N GLY A 12 15.15 -29.46 14.17
CA GLY A 12 13.73 -29.72 14.04
C GLY A 12 13.03 -28.40 13.77
N GLY A 13 12.13 -28.39 12.78
CA GLY A 13 11.23 -27.27 12.56
C GLY A 13 10.56 -26.95 13.89
N GLN A 14 10.90 -25.81 14.48
CA GLN A 14 10.03 -25.20 15.47
C GLN A 14 8.76 -24.84 14.70
N GLU A 15 7.76 -25.72 14.79
CA GLU A 15 6.38 -25.35 14.50
C GLU A 15 6.11 -24.06 15.27
N ASP A 16 5.69 -23.01 14.55
CA ASP A 16 5.33 -21.74 15.16
C ASP A 16 4.27 -22.04 16.23
N PRO A 17 4.49 -21.72 17.53
CA PRO A 17 3.51 -21.97 18.57
C PRO A 17 2.15 -21.29 18.31
N CYS A 18 2.09 -20.39 17.32
CA CYS A 18 0.88 -19.74 16.85
C CYS A 18 0.18 -20.44 15.66
N ASP A 19 0.75 -21.48 15.05
CA ASP A 19 0.19 -22.17 13.86
C ASP A 19 -1.07 -23.03 14.15
N ARG A 20 -1.32 -23.39 15.42
CA ARG A 20 -2.41 -24.32 15.79
C ARG A 20 -3.30 -23.89 16.97
N ARG A 21 -3.19 -22.64 17.43
CA ARG A 21 -3.99 -22.13 18.56
C ARG A 21 -4.93 -21.00 18.09
N PRO A 22 -6.12 -20.84 18.71
CA PRO A 22 -6.96 -19.68 18.46
C PRO A 22 -6.16 -18.39 18.69
N ALA A 23 -6.43 -17.36 17.89
CA ALA A 23 -5.76 -16.06 17.97
C ALA A 23 -5.75 -15.57 19.42
N THR A 24 -4.56 -15.44 19.99
CA THR A 24 -4.34 -14.76 21.26
C THR A 24 -3.59 -13.47 20.96
N GLU A 25 -3.83 -12.40 21.71
CA GLU A 25 -3.19 -11.10 21.51
C GLU A 25 -1.66 -11.20 21.45
N ALA A 26 -1.06 -12.16 22.16
CA ALA A 26 0.38 -12.45 22.13
C ALA A 26 0.86 -13.09 20.81
N CYS A 27 0.06 -13.97 20.20
CA CYS A 27 0.37 -14.55 18.89
C CYS A 27 0.15 -13.57 17.75
N ASP A 28 -0.90 -12.74 17.86
CA ASP A 28 -1.14 -11.68 16.90
C ASP A 28 -0.02 -10.64 16.97
N LEU A 29 0.45 -10.26 18.17
CA LEU A 29 1.62 -9.40 18.35
C LEU A 29 2.88 -9.98 17.71
N ALA A 30 3.19 -11.26 17.93
CA ALA A 30 4.38 -11.88 17.35
C ALA A 30 4.33 -11.92 15.81
N ARG A 31 3.18 -12.28 15.22
CA ARG A 31 2.97 -12.22 13.76
C ARG A 31 3.03 -10.81 13.22
N PHE A 32 2.49 -9.85 13.97
CA PHE A 32 2.52 -8.44 13.63
C PHE A 32 3.96 -7.92 13.63
N GLU A 33 4.72 -8.16 14.70
CA GLU A 33 6.11 -7.77 14.81
C GLU A 33 6.99 -8.38 13.71
N MET A 34 6.80 -9.66 13.39
CA MET A 34 7.49 -10.31 12.27
C MET A 34 7.16 -9.63 10.94
N SER A 35 5.88 -9.35 10.67
CA SER A 35 5.45 -8.68 9.43
C SER A 35 5.98 -7.26 9.33
N LEU A 36 6.10 -6.57 10.47
CA LEU A 36 6.59 -5.20 10.56
C LEU A 36 8.11 -5.05 10.47
N THR A 37 8.90 -6.11 10.68
CA THR A 37 10.37 -6.02 10.45
C THR A 37 10.71 -5.57 9.03
N LYS A 38 9.78 -5.74 8.09
CA LYS A 38 9.88 -5.29 6.69
C LYS A 38 9.66 -3.78 6.50
N LEU A 39 9.21 -3.06 7.53
CA LEU A 39 8.98 -1.62 7.49
C LEU A 39 10.00 -0.90 8.40
N PRO A 40 10.81 0.04 7.87
CA PRO A 40 11.82 0.75 8.65
C PRO A 40 11.17 1.80 9.55
N VAL A 41 10.61 1.36 10.68
CA VAL A 41 9.98 2.21 11.68
C VAL A 41 10.72 2.05 13.01
N PRO A 42 11.21 3.14 13.64
CA PRO A 42 11.87 3.06 14.93
C PRO A 42 10.98 2.42 16.01
N ALA A 43 11.59 1.66 16.92
CA ALA A 43 10.91 1.14 18.09
C ALA A 43 10.30 2.28 18.90
N ILE A 44 9.06 2.12 19.37
CA ILE A 44 8.34 3.19 20.09
C ILE A 44 9.01 3.52 21.43
N GLU A 45 9.75 2.57 22.01
CA GLU A 45 10.53 2.75 23.23
C GLU A 45 11.72 3.69 23.00
N ASP A 46 12.36 3.61 21.83
CA ASP A 46 13.48 4.50 21.48
C ASP A 46 12.99 5.90 21.16
N GLU A 47 11.82 6.01 20.52
CA GLU A 47 11.09 7.28 20.38
C GLU A 47 10.80 7.93 21.73
N ALA A 48 10.32 7.14 22.69
CA ALA A 48 10.02 7.63 24.03
C ALA A 48 11.29 8.11 24.77
N LYS A 49 12.39 7.34 24.69
CA LYS A 49 13.70 7.73 25.26
C LYS A 49 14.25 9.02 24.63
N ALA A 50 14.02 9.23 23.34
CA ALA A 50 14.40 10.46 22.64
C ALA A 50 13.53 11.68 23.02
N GLY A 51 12.51 11.49 23.87
CA GLY A 51 11.58 12.55 24.27
C GLY A 51 10.57 12.92 23.18
N ALA A 52 10.43 12.10 22.14
CA ALA A 52 9.45 12.33 21.09
C ALA A 52 8.04 12.00 21.60
N GLU A 53 7.07 12.81 21.21
CA GLU A 53 5.66 12.48 21.34
C GLU A 53 5.17 11.90 20.02
N VAL A 54 4.68 10.66 20.05
CA VAL A 54 4.33 9.90 18.85
C VAL A 54 2.96 9.28 19.01
N TYR A 55 2.15 9.37 17.96
CA TYR A 55 0.87 8.67 17.78
C TYR A 55 0.93 7.88 16.48
N ARG A 56 0.94 6.55 16.56
CA ARG A 56 1.24 5.69 15.42
C ARG A 56 0.18 4.61 15.24
N GLY A 57 -0.31 4.48 14.01
CA GLY A 57 -1.18 3.40 13.56
C GLY A 57 -0.46 2.51 12.56
N ARG A 58 -0.65 1.20 12.71
CA ARG A 58 -0.15 0.17 11.80
C ARG A 58 -1.29 -0.78 11.48
N VAL A 59 -1.39 -1.23 10.24
CA VAL A 59 -2.46 -2.11 9.79
C VAL A 59 -1.86 -3.22 8.94
N LEU A 60 -2.32 -4.45 9.16
CA LEU A 60 -2.19 -5.57 8.24
C LEU A 60 -3.55 -5.81 7.61
N ASP A 61 -3.61 -6.05 6.30
CA ASP A 61 -4.85 -6.46 5.64
C ASP A 61 -5.21 -7.92 5.93
N ALA A 62 -6.28 -8.42 5.28
CA ALA A 62 -6.77 -9.78 5.44
C ALA A 62 -5.76 -10.87 5.07
N TRP A 63 -4.75 -10.53 4.28
CA TRP A 63 -3.68 -11.45 3.87
C TRP A 63 -2.42 -11.23 4.70
N SER A 64 -2.54 -10.55 5.84
CA SER A 64 -1.41 -10.19 6.72
C SER A 64 -0.35 -9.32 6.02
N SER A 65 -0.72 -8.62 4.95
CA SER A 65 0.21 -7.72 4.26
C SER A 65 0.22 -6.35 4.93
N PRO A 66 1.39 -5.88 5.42
CA PRO A 66 1.47 -4.55 6.01
C PRO A 66 1.03 -3.44 5.06
N GLN A 67 0.20 -2.55 5.57
CA GLN A 67 -0.18 -1.32 4.92
C GLN A 67 0.76 -0.18 5.33
N ALA A 68 0.56 1.00 4.73
CA ALA A 68 1.30 2.20 5.11
C ALA A 68 1.14 2.51 6.61
N VAL A 69 2.25 2.80 7.30
CA VAL A 69 2.28 3.19 8.71
C VAL A 69 2.13 4.69 8.81
N VAL A 70 1.13 5.13 9.56
CA VAL A 70 0.86 6.55 9.80
C VAL A 70 1.35 6.94 11.18
N SER A 71 2.20 7.96 11.26
CA SER A 71 2.73 8.49 12.53
C SER A 71 2.53 9.99 12.59
N PHE A 72 1.95 10.49 13.68
CA PHE A 72 2.02 11.90 14.06
C PHE A 72 3.11 12.04 15.10
N GLU A 73 4.14 12.83 14.81
CA GLU A 73 5.36 12.92 15.59
C GLU A 73 5.66 14.38 15.98
N ARG A 74 6.06 14.60 17.23
CA ARG A 74 6.59 15.86 17.72
C ARG A 74 7.88 15.62 18.49
N ARG A 75 9.01 16.02 17.90
CA ARG A 75 10.33 15.93 18.55
C ARG A 75 10.57 17.13 19.46
N PRO A 76 11.41 17.02 20.50
CA PRO A 76 11.79 18.16 21.32
C PRO A 76 12.31 19.34 20.49
N GLY A 77 11.71 20.52 20.67
CA GLY A 77 12.09 21.73 19.95
C GLY A 77 11.63 21.80 18.49
N GLN A 78 10.83 20.84 18.00
CA GLN A 78 10.33 20.82 16.63
C GLN A 78 8.80 20.95 16.59
N ALA A 79 8.29 21.48 15.47
CA ALA A 79 6.87 21.48 15.19
C ALA A 79 6.36 20.05 14.96
N PRO A 80 5.07 19.76 15.24
CA PRO A 80 4.50 18.45 14.93
C PRO A 80 4.47 18.20 13.42
N MET A 81 4.69 16.95 13.04
CA MET A 81 4.64 16.49 11.67
C MET A 81 3.82 15.21 11.56
N VAL A 82 3.30 14.95 10.37
CA VAL A 82 2.82 13.64 9.98
C VAL A 82 3.92 12.97 9.16
N VAL A 83 4.14 11.69 9.41
CA VAL A 83 5.10 10.85 8.70
C VAL A 83 4.38 9.56 8.33
N VAL A 84 4.31 9.30 7.03
CA VAL A 84 3.75 8.06 6.47
C VAL A 84 4.90 7.26 5.91
N ARG A 85 4.99 5.98 6.29
CA ARG A 85 6.07 5.06 5.88
C ARG A 85 5.49 3.82 5.23
N GLY A 86 6.10 3.35 4.14
CA GLY A 86 5.73 2.12 3.45
C GLY A 86 6.90 1.18 3.23
N TYR A 87 6.66 0.18 2.39
CA TYR A 87 7.67 -0.79 2.00
C TYR A 87 8.88 -0.16 1.30
N GLY A 88 10.02 -0.85 1.35
CA GLY A 88 11.26 -0.39 0.73
C GLY A 88 11.83 0.90 1.32
N GLY A 89 11.29 1.37 2.46
CA GLY A 89 11.69 2.64 3.09
C GLY A 89 11.07 3.89 2.49
N ALA A 90 10.08 3.74 1.59
CA ALA A 90 9.31 4.88 1.09
C ALA A 90 8.72 5.68 2.25
N THR A 91 8.95 6.99 2.25
CA THR A 91 8.50 7.89 3.32
C THR A 91 8.01 9.20 2.72
N ILE A 92 6.84 9.65 3.16
CA ILE A 92 6.35 11.01 2.91
C ILE A 92 6.05 11.67 4.25
N SER A 93 6.33 12.96 4.36
CA SER A 93 6.06 13.72 5.59
C SER A 93 5.61 15.14 5.29
N GLY A 94 4.91 15.74 6.24
CA GLY A 94 4.39 17.09 6.12
C GLY A 94 4.14 17.74 7.48
N PRO A 95 4.11 19.08 7.56
CA PRO A 95 3.82 19.78 8.78
C PRO A 95 2.37 19.56 9.21
N VAL A 96 2.14 19.48 10.52
CA VAL A 96 0.80 19.34 11.10
C VAL A 96 0.39 20.66 11.75
N THR A 97 -0.81 21.13 11.43
CA THR A 97 -1.35 22.33 12.08
C THR A 97 -1.65 22.03 13.55
N ARG A 98 -1.67 23.08 14.40
CA ARG A 98 -2.03 22.91 15.81
C ARG A 98 -3.40 22.27 15.98
N GLU A 99 -4.38 22.70 15.20
CA GLU A 99 -5.74 22.15 15.24
C GLU A 99 -5.78 20.65 14.93
N LEU A 100 -5.01 20.21 13.93
CA LEU A 100 -4.93 18.81 13.55
C LEU A 100 -4.19 17.99 14.63
N TRP A 101 -3.13 18.54 15.21
CA TRP A 101 -2.43 17.93 16.34
C TRP A 101 -3.36 17.73 17.54
N ASP A 102 -4.10 18.78 17.93
CA ASP A 102 -5.04 18.74 19.04
C ASP A 102 -6.15 17.68 18.80
N ARG A 103 -6.59 17.49 17.54
CA ARG A 103 -7.52 16.41 17.15
C ARG A 103 -6.92 15.02 17.36
N VAL A 104 -5.68 14.80 16.95
CA VAL A 104 -4.97 13.52 17.18
C VAL A 104 -4.85 13.25 18.67
N GLN A 105 -4.43 14.25 19.47
CA GLN A 105 -4.33 14.10 20.92
C GLN A 105 -5.68 13.78 21.56
N ALA A 106 -6.75 14.48 21.17
CA ALA A 106 -8.10 14.24 21.69
C ALA A 106 -8.61 12.82 21.38
N ALA A 107 -8.38 12.34 20.15
CA ALA A 107 -8.80 11.00 19.74
C ALA A 107 -7.96 9.89 20.42
N SER A 108 -6.70 10.18 20.77
CA SER A 108 -5.77 9.22 21.38
C SER A 108 -6.16 8.73 22.77
N VAL A 109 -7.04 9.46 23.46
CA VAL A 109 -7.50 9.15 24.82
C VAL A 109 -8.16 7.77 24.88
N PHE A 110 -8.80 7.35 23.80
CA PHE A 110 -9.56 6.10 23.74
C PHE A 110 -8.84 4.94 23.04
N ALA A 111 -7.67 5.21 22.48
CA ALA A 111 -7.01 4.32 21.54
C ALA A 111 -6.42 3.02 22.13
N ASP A 112 -6.30 2.93 23.46
CA ASP A 112 -5.82 1.74 24.16
C ASP A 112 -6.84 1.18 25.16
N ARG A 113 -8.11 1.61 25.06
CA ARG A 113 -9.20 1.18 25.94
C ARG A 113 -9.95 0.00 25.34
N GLU A 114 -10.17 -1.01 26.17
CA GLU A 114 -11.12 -2.08 25.89
C GLU A 114 -12.54 -1.58 26.18
N LEU A 115 -13.42 -1.63 25.18
CA LEU A 115 -14.85 -1.50 25.45
C LEU A 115 -15.33 -2.79 26.11
N ALA A 116 -16.18 -2.67 27.13
CA ALA A 116 -16.82 -3.83 27.71
C ALA A 116 -17.53 -4.63 26.60
N PRO A 117 -17.42 -5.98 26.58
CA PRO A 117 -18.07 -6.79 25.57
C PRO A 117 -19.55 -6.42 25.48
N THR A 118 -20.04 -6.12 24.27
CA THR A 118 -21.48 -5.97 24.04
C THR A 118 -22.13 -7.28 24.48
N ALA A 119 -23.14 -7.21 25.36
CA ALA A 119 -23.86 -8.40 25.79
C ALA A 119 -24.30 -9.18 24.52
N PRO A 120 -24.09 -10.50 24.46
CA PRO A 120 -24.45 -11.27 23.28
C PRO A 120 -25.92 -11.01 22.96
N THR A 121 -26.18 -10.56 21.73
CA THR A 121 -27.55 -10.42 21.23
C THR A 121 -28.24 -11.77 21.44
N PRO A 122 -29.38 -11.84 22.16
CA PRO A 122 -30.05 -13.11 22.38
C PRO A 122 -30.35 -13.73 21.02
N ALA A 123 -29.79 -14.92 20.78
CA ALA A 123 -29.98 -15.65 19.54
C ALA A 123 -31.50 -15.79 19.29
N PRO A 124 -32.01 -15.49 18.09
CA PRO A 124 -33.39 -15.80 17.77
C PRO A 124 -33.59 -17.30 17.97
N ALA A 125 -34.58 -17.66 18.78
CA ALA A 125 -34.98 -19.04 19.01
C ALA A 125 -35.63 -19.60 17.73
N SER A 126 -34.80 -20.03 16.79
CA SER A 126 -35.24 -20.79 15.62
C SER A 126 -34.12 -21.72 15.19
N ASP A 127 -34.47 -22.96 14.89
CA ASP A 127 -33.62 -24.09 14.50
C ASP A 127 -32.87 -23.91 13.16
N GLY A 128 -32.41 -22.69 12.86
CA GLY A 128 -31.60 -22.37 11.69
C GLY A 128 -30.18 -22.02 12.14
N GLU A 129 -29.18 -22.55 11.43
CA GLU A 129 -27.76 -22.25 11.62
C GLU A 129 -27.54 -20.77 11.97
N VAL A 130 -27.01 -20.53 13.16
CA VAL A 130 -26.43 -19.22 13.50
C VAL A 130 -25.22 -19.08 12.58
N LEU A 131 -25.39 -18.34 11.49
CA LEU A 131 -24.25 -17.79 10.78
C LEU A 131 -23.51 -16.93 11.82
N GLU A 132 -22.37 -17.42 12.32
CA GLU A 132 -21.41 -16.54 12.96
C GLU A 132 -21.22 -15.34 12.03
N ASP A 133 -21.24 -14.11 12.56
CA ASP A 133 -20.97 -12.91 11.77
C ASP A 133 -19.55 -13.05 11.20
N VAL A 134 -19.46 -13.61 9.98
CA VAL A 134 -18.21 -13.77 9.26
C VAL A 134 -17.79 -12.37 8.83
N CYS A 135 -16.88 -11.81 9.61
CA CYS A 135 -16.19 -10.58 9.31
C CYS A 135 -15.35 -10.80 8.03
N MET A 136 -15.89 -10.40 6.88
CA MET A 136 -15.22 -10.58 5.59
C MET A 136 -14.01 -9.65 5.42
N ASP A 137 -13.92 -8.57 6.21
CA ASP A 137 -12.86 -7.56 6.17
C ASP A 137 -11.92 -7.67 7.38
N GLY A 138 -11.47 -8.90 7.69
CA GLY A 138 -10.52 -9.15 8.75
C GLY A 138 -9.22 -8.37 8.51
N ARG A 139 -8.90 -7.39 9.33
CA ARG A 139 -7.61 -6.67 9.33
C ARG A 139 -7.14 -6.58 10.78
N THR A 140 -5.85 -6.70 10.98
CA THR A 140 -5.24 -6.56 12.30
C THR A 140 -4.57 -5.21 12.38
N ALA A 141 -4.79 -4.50 13.47
CA ALA A 141 -4.36 -3.14 13.61
C ALA A 141 -3.69 -2.92 14.97
N MET A 142 -2.65 -2.09 14.99
CA MET A 142 -1.86 -1.81 16.18
C MET A 142 -1.72 -0.31 16.34
N VAL A 143 -2.02 0.17 17.54
CA VAL A 143 -1.67 1.52 17.98
C VAL A 143 -0.43 1.46 18.83
N GLU A 144 0.49 2.38 18.59
CA GLU A 144 1.63 2.65 19.46
C GLU A 144 1.71 4.14 19.75
N MET A 145 1.98 4.49 21.01
CA MET A 145 2.19 5.88 21.41
C MET A 145 3.41 6.01 22.32
N ALA A 146 4.16 7.10 22.14
CA ALA A 146 5.27 7.49 22.99
C ALA A 146 4.99 8.87 23.61
N ASN A 147 5.24 9.02 24.91
CA ASN A 147 5.08 10.27 25.67
C ASN A 147 3.74 11.01 25.45
N ALA A 148 2.70 10.27 25.04
CA ALA A 148 1.38 10.78 24.76
C ALA A 148 0.65 11.13 26.06
N LEU A 149 -0.26 12.10 25.97
CA LEU A 149 -1.21 12.37 27.06
C LEU A 149 -2.06 11.12 27.31
N ALA A 150 -2.02 10.57 28.53
CA ALA A 150 -3.03 9.61 28.98
C ALA A 150 -4.16 10.35 29.71
N ASP A 151 -5.22 9.61 30.04
CA ASP A 151 -6.31 10.13 30.85
C ASP A 151 -5.79 10.84 32.11
N TRP A 152 -6.43 11.95 32.50
CA TRP A 152 -6.12 12.73 33.70
C TRP A 152 -4.73 13.40 33.73
N GLY A 153 -4.03 13.49 32.59
CA GLY A 153 -2.78 14.23 32.47
C GLY A 153 -1.53 13.44 32.85
N ASP A 154 -1.66 12.14 33.17
CA ASP A 154 -0.51 11.25 33.32
C ASP A 154 0.12 10.98 31.95
N LYS A 155 1.40 11.33 31.77
CA LYS A 155 2.16 10.91 30.59
C LYS A 155 2.69 9.50 30.83
N ARG A 156 2.09 8.49 30.20
CA ARG A 156 2.72 7.18 30.10
C ARG A 156 3.79 7.22 29.02
N THR A 157 4.98 6.72 29.34
CA THR A 157 6.14 6.76 28.43
C THR A 157 5.87 6.01 27.13
N VAL A 158 5.22 4.84 27.19
CA VAL A 158 4.78 4.05 26.03
C VAL A 158 3.40 3.45 26.30
N ARG A 159 2.53 3.45 25.29
CA ARG A 159 1.21 2.76 25.26
C ARG A 159 1.08 1.98 23.96
N ARG A 160 0.51 0.78 24.01
CA ARG A 160 0.32 -0.09 22.84
C ARG A 160 -0.97 -0.89 23.00
N ARG A 161 -1.66 -1.11 21.88
CA ARG A 161 -2.80 -2.04 21.80
C ARG A 161 -2.90 -2.63 20.42
N ILE A 162 -3.29 -3.90 20.35
CA ILE A 162 -3.64 -4.58 19.10
C ILE A 162 -5.15 -4.85 19.12
N SER A 163 -5.77 -4.69 17.95
CA SER A 163 -7.17 -5.00 17.75
C SER A 163 -7.40 -5.57 16.36
N GLY A 164 -8.34 -6.50 16.24
CA GLY A 164 -8.88 -6.95 14.96
C GLY A 164 -10.07 -6.08 14.55
N SER A 165 -10.25 -5.83 13.25
CA SER A 165 -11.36 -5.02 12.72
C SER A 165 -12.76 -5.54 13.04
N CYS A 166 -12.87 -6.81 13.40
CA CYS A 166 -14.15 -7.43 13.71
C CYS A 166 -14.65 -7.02 15.11
N ALA A 167 -13.79 -6.43 15.94
CA ALA A 167 -14.19 -5.82 17.19
C ALA A 167 -14.59 -4.35 16.96
N THR A 168 -15.79 -3.95 17.37
CA THR A 168 -16.25 -2.55 17.36
C THR A 168 -15.65 -1.78 18.54
N ASP A 169 -14.32 -1.71 18.62
CA ASP A 169 -13.62 -1.06 19.73
C ASP A 169 -13.19 0.38 19.41
N LEU A 170 -12.77 1.11 20.45
CA LEU A 170 -12.29 2.49 20.29
C LEU A 170 -10.88 2.56 19.65
N THR A 171 -10.16 1.43 19.64
CA THR A 171 -8.81 1.32 19.05
C THR A 171 -8.91 1.42 17.53
N THR A 172 -9.79 0.63 16.93
CA THR A 172 -10.10 0.65 15.49
C THR A 172 -10.60 2.03 15.05
N THR A 173 -11.49 2.66 15.83
CA THR A 173 -11.95 4.04 15.57
C THR A 173 -10.79 5.03 15.51
N PHE A 174 -9.85 4.95 16.46
CA PHE A 174 -8.67 5.82 16.44
C PHE A 174 -7.76 5.53 15.25
N ILE A 175 -7.45 4.25 14.98
CA ILE A 175 -6.61 3.84 13.86
C ILE A 175 -7.18 4.33 12.54
N ASP A 176 -8.49 4.14 12.32
CA ASP A 176 -9.17 4.54 11.10
C ASP A 176 -9.18 6.06 10.90
N SER A 177 -9.10 6.83 11.97
CA SER A 177 -9.01 8.29 11.88
C SER A 177 -7.63 8.78 11.42
N LEU A 178 -6.55 8.04 11.68
CA LEU A 178 -5.19 8.50 11.39
C LEU A 178 -4.93 8.72 9.89
N PRO A 179 -5.35 7.81 8.97
CA PRO A 179 -5.24 8.04 7.54
C PRO A 179 -5.94 9.31 7.05
N ALA A 180 -7.20 9.55 7.45
CA ALA A 180 -7.95 10.77 7.13
C ALA A 180 -7.17 12.04 7.52
N LEU A 181 -6.70 12.05 8.77
CA LEU A 181 -5.95 13.18 9.33
C LEU A 181 -4.62 13.36 8.60
N ALA A 182 -3.95 12.29 8.20
CA ALA A 182 -2.70 12.35 7.45
C ALA A 182 -2.90 12.91 6.05
N ILE A 183 -3.94 12.46 5.33
CA ILE A 183 -4.31 12.99 4.02
C ILE A 183 -4.60 14.49 4.11
N ALA A 184 -5.30 14.94 5.16
CA ALA A 184 -5.57 16.37 5.37
C ALA A 184 -4.30 17.22 5.55
N ALA A 185 -3.20 16.63 6.05
CA ALA A 185 -1.90 17.30 6.18
C ALA A 185 -0.98 17.14 4.95
N LEU A 186 -1.33 16.28 3.99
CA LEU A 186 -0.51 15.93 2.83
C LEU A 186 -1.25 16.28 1.53
N PRO A 187 -1.09 17.50 0.99
CA PRO A 187 -1.85 17.96 -0.18
C PRO A 187 -1.76 17.05 -1.41
N ALA A 188 -0.60 16.44 -1.66
CA ALA A 188 -0.43 15.49 -2.76
C ALA A 188 -1.29 14.23 -2.58
N CYS A 189 -1.33 13.67 -1.37
CA CYS A 189 -2.20 12.53 -1.08
C CYS A 189 -3.67 12.95 -1.21
N ALA A 190 -4.02 14.16 -0.79
CA ALA A 190 -5.36 14.74 -0.93
C ALA A 190 -5.79 15.02 -2.39
N ALA A 191 -4.86 14.97 -3.35
CA ALA A 191 -5.16 15.07 -4.78
C ALA A 191 -5.49 13.72 -5.44
N LEU A 192 -5.10 12.60 -4.82
CA LEU A 192 -5.41 11.25 -5.33
C LEU A 192 -6.90 10.91 -5.22
N SER A 193 -7.42 10.03 -6.08
CA SER A 193 -8.83 9.61 -6.04
C SER A 193 -9.19 8.83 -4.76
N PRO A 194 -10.37 9.05 -4.15
CA PRO A 194 -10.75 8.41 -2.88
C PRO A 194 -11.25 6.95 -2.99
N ASP A 195 -11.34 6.37 -4.19
CA ASP A 195 -12.17 5.16 -4.46
C ASP A 195 -11.76 3.87 -3.70
N ARG A 196 -10.55 3.79 -3.16
CA ARG A 196 -10.04 2.59 -2.44
C ARG A 196 -9.88 2.79 -0.93
N GLY A 197 -10.41 3.89 -0.38
CA GLY A 197 -10.25 4.22 1.04
C GLY A 197 -8.89 4.84 1.37
N GLU A 198 -8.77 5.37 2.59
CA GLU A 198 -7.70 6.31 2.95
C GLU A 198 -6.33 5.64 3.14
N VAL A 199 -6.29 4.42 3.66
CA VAL A 199 -5.03 3.66 3.85
C VAL A 199 -4.39 3.34 2.50
N TYR A 200 -5.17 2.84 1.54
CA TYR A 200 -4.69 2.56 0.19
C TYR A 200 -4.24 3.83 -0.53
N ARG A 201 -4.99 4.92 -0.36
CA ARG A 201 -4.63 6.24 -0.91
C ARG A 201 -3.30 6.75 -0.36
N LEU A 202 -2.99 6.49 0.91
CA LEU A 202 -1.66 6.79 1.47
C LEU A 202 -0.56 5.89 0.88
N GLY A 203 -0.87 4.61 0.60
CA GLY A 203 0.00 3.71 -0.14
C GLY A 203 0.33 4.23 -1.54
N GLU A 204 -0.69 4.62 -2.30
CA GLU A 204 -0.54 5.27 -3.62
C GLU A 204 0.29 6.57 -3.52
N CYS A 205 0.07 7.36 -2.47
CA CYS A 205 0.83 8.58 -2.24
C CYS A 205 2.33 8.34 -2.03
N LEU A 206 2.71 7.21 -1.42
CA LEU A 206 4.11 6.82 -1.23
C LEU A 206 4.83 6.45 -2.54
N ALA A 207 4.09 6.16 -3.60
CA ALA A 207 4.63 5.91 -4.94
C ALA A 207 4.91 7.20 -5.73
N LEU A 208 4.47 8.37 -5.24
CA LEU A 208 4.63 9.64 -5.93
C LEU A 208 6.07 10.19 -5.86
N ARG A 209 6.56 10.79 -6.95
CA ARG A 209 7.91 11.39 -7.06
C ARG A 209 7.88 12.74 -7.79
N GLY A 210 8.88 13.60 -7.53
CA GLY A 210 9.02 14.89 -8.22
C GLY A 210 7.94 15.91 -7.83
N ASP A 211 7.31 16.56 -8.82
CA ASP A 211 6.12 17.39 -8.62
C ASP A 211 4.94 16.50 -8.22
N LEU A 212 4.72 16.39 -6.90
CA LEU A 212 3.77 15.44 -6.34
C LEU A 212 2.32 15.71 -6.75
N LEU A 213 1.94 16.96 -7.05
CA LEU A 213 0.57 17.27 -7.50
C LEU A 213 0.37 16.84 -8.95
N ALA A 214 1.35 17.10 -9.81
CA ALA A 214 1.31 16.63 -11.19
C ALA A 214 1.39 15.10 -11.27
N ALA A 215 2.20 14.46 -10.42
CA ALA A 215 2.28 13.00 -10.32
C ALA A 215 0.97 12.37 -9.83
N ALA A 216 0.30 12.96 -8.82
CA ALA A 216 -1.01 12.50 -8.36
C ALA A 216 -2.08 12.62 -9.45
N ASP A 217 -2.07 13.72 -10.19
CA ASP A 217 -2.97 13.94 -11.31
C ASP A 217 -2.71 12.96 -12.47
N LEU A 218 -1.44 12.65 -12.77
CA LEU A 218 -1.08 11.60 -13.72
C LEU A 218 -1.59 10.23 -13.24
N MET A 219 -1.32 9.85 -11.99
CA MET A 219 -1.78 8.57 -11.41
C MET A 219 -3.30 8.41 -11.49
N ASN A 220 -4.05 9.49 -11.22
CA ASN A 220 -5.50 9.48 -11.36
C ASN A 220 -5.94 9.26 -12.82
N ALA A 221 -5.22 9.86 -13.78
CA ALA A 221 -5.55 9.78 -15.20
C ALA A 221 -5.19 8.42 -15.82
N THR A 222 -4.14 7.77 -15.32
CA THR A 222 -3.62 6.49 -15.84
C THR A 222 -3.96 5.31 -14.94
N ARG A 223 -4.90 5.49 -14.00
CA ARG A 223 -5.28 4.45 -13.05
C ARG A 223 -5.60 3.16 -13.81
N GLU A 224 -4.98 2.07 -13.37
CA GLU A 224 -5.03 0.79 -14.06
C GLU A 224 -6.48 0.28 -14.15
N GLU A 225 -6.99 0.16 -15.37
CA GLU A 225 -8.05 -0.80 -15.67
C GLU A 225 -7.41 -2.21 -15.66
N PRO A 226 -8.14 -3.27 -15.25
CA PRO A 226 -7.67 -4.64 -15.45
C PRO A 226 -7.26 -4.80 -16.92
N VAL A 227 -6.00 -5.13 -17.13
CA VAL A 227 -5.38 -5.20 -18.47
C VAL A 227 -5.63 -6.53 -19.16
N ASP A 228 -6.04 -7.53 -18.40
CA ASP A 228 -6.57 -8.78 -18.90
C ASP A 228 -7.83 -8.50 -19.73
N ASP A 229 -7.85 -8.99 -20.96
CA ASP A 229 -8.95 -8.83 -21.91
C ASP A 229 -9.30 -7.39 -22.33
N MET A 230 -8.42 -6.41 -22.10
CA MET A 230 -8.61 -5.05 -22.64
C MET A 230 -8.67 -5.06 -24.17
N SER A 231 -9.83 -4.66 -24.71
CA SER A 231 -10.00 -4.44 -26.16
C SER A 231 -9.09 -3.32 -26.70
N GLU A 232 -8.82 -3.29 -28.01
CA GLU A 232 -8.08 -2.19 -28.65
C GLU A 232 -8.69 -0.81 -28.29
N ALA A 233 -10.02 -0.72 -28.24
CA ALA A 233 -10.71 0.51 -27.91
C ALA A 233 -10.47 0.97 -26.46
N ALA A 234 -10.37 0.01 -25.52
CA ALA A 234 -10.03 0.28 -24.12
C ALA A 234 -8.57 0.77 -24.02
N TRP A 235 -7.62 0.06 -24.64
CA TRP A 235 -6.21 0.49 -24.72
C TRP A 235 -6.07 1.90 -25.33
N ARG A 236 -6.79 2.18 -26.41
CA ARG A 236 -6.77 3.50 -27.05
C ARG A 236 -7.27 4.60 -26.11
N ARG A 237 -8.32 4.33 -25.33
CA ARG A 237 -8.86 5.28 -24.35
C ARG A 237 -7.90 5.50 -23.19
N TRP A 238 -7.22 4.45 -22.73
CA TRP A 238 -6.28 4.52 -21.62
C TRP A 238 -4.98 5.25 -22.00
N LEU A 239 -4.40 4.95 -23.17
CA LEU A 239 -3.13 5.52 -23.63
C LEU A 239 -3.21 7.00 -24.05
N GLN A 240 -4.39 7.48 -24.43
CA GLN A 240 -4.69 8.89 -24.79
C GLN A 240 -3.64 9.54 -25.72
N ILE A 241 -3.17 8.84 -26.76
CA ILE A 241 -2.10 9.34 -27.65
C ILE A 241 -2.60 10.51 -28.54
N ASP A 242 -2.14 11.73 -28.26
CA ASP A 242 -2.49 12.97 -29.01
C ASP A 242 -1.37 13.48 -29.94
N GLY A 243 -0.38 12.62 -30.24
CA GLY A 243 0.80 13.00 -31.00
C GLY A 243 1.60 11.79 -31.46
N VAL A 244 2.92 11.92 -31.54
CA VAL A 244 3.79 10.77 -31.84
C VAL A 244 4.10 10.04 -30.54
N ALA A 245 3.79 8.75 -30.49
CA ALA A 245 4.13 7.87 -29.39
C ALA A 245 4.98 6.68 -29.87
N ARG A 246 5.89 6.22 -29.01
CA ARG A 246 6.74 5.05 -29.26
C ARG A 246 6.59 4.01 -28.16
N LEU A 247 6.31 2.77 -28.52
CA LEU A 247 6.46 1.61 -27.67
C LEU A 247 7.73 0.85 -28.09
N ASP A 248 8.55 0.49 -27.11
CA ASP A 248 9.66 -0.45 -27.24
C ASP A 248 9.38 -1.63 -26.30
N TRP A 249 8.94 -2.76 -26.87
CA TRP A 249 8.52 -3.96 -26.17
C TRP A 249 9.62 -5.01 -26.25
N ALA A 250 10.53 -5.05 -25.27
CA ALA A 250 11.65 -5.98 -25.23
C ALA A 250 12.47 -6.01 -26.55
N GLY A 251 12.66 -4.84 -27.19
CA GLY A 251 13.36 -4.68 -28.47
C GLY A 251 12.44 -4.64 -29.70
N GLU A 252 11.16 -5.00 -29.57
CA GLU A 252 10.16 -4.83 -30.62
C GLU A 252 9.59 -3.40 -30.59
N THR A 253 9.82 -2.61 -31.64
CA THR A 253 9.39 -1.20 -31.66
C THR A 253 8.09 -1.00 -32.44
N VAL A 254 7.13 -0.31 -31.82
CA VAL A 254 5.92 0.22 -32.47
C VAL A 254 5.90 1.74 -32.35
N THR A 255 5.68 2.45 -33.46
CA THR A 255 5.55 3.92 -33.44
C THR A 255 4.19 4.31 -34.01
N GLN A 256 3.42 5.07 -33.24
CA GLN A 256 2.11 5.57 -33.63
C GLN A 256 2.19 7.09 -33.82
N ARG A 257 1.64 7.61 -34.91
CA ARG A 257 1.49 9.05 -35.16
C ARG A 257 0.03 9.45 -34.96
N GLY A 258 -0.20 10.50 -34.17
CA GLY A 258 -1.52 11.04 -33.86
C GLY A 258 -2.29 11.43 -35.13
N PHE A 259 -3.60 11.16 -35.13
CA PHE A 259 -4.58 11.50 -36.18
C PHE A 259 -4.60 10.68 -37.49
N VAL A 260 -3.95 9.52 -37.60
CA VAL A 260 -4.13 8.64 -38.79
C VAL A 260 -5.09 7.49 -38.52
N MET A 261 -6.22 7.50 -39.21
CA MET A 261 -7.43 6.75 -38.85
C MET A 261 -7.52 5.29 -39.33
N ARG A 262 -6.54 4.65 -40.01
CA ARG A 262 -6.85 3.31 -40.57
C ARG A 262 -5.77 2.32 -41.01
N ALA A 263 -4.46 2.59 -40.94
CA ALA A 263 -3.50 1.63 -41.52
C ALA A 263 -2.09 1.57 -40.92
N GLU A 264 -1.76 2.34 -39.88
CA GLU A 264 -0.43 2.27 -39.26
C GLU A 264 -0.46 1.39 -38.00
N PRO A 265 0.67 0.75 -37.63
CA PRO A 265 0.75 -0.05 -36.41
C PRO A 265 0.39 0.84 -35.21
N SER A 266 -0.71 0.48 -34.56
CA SER A 266 -1.26 1.17 -33.39
C SER A 266 -0.69 0.52 -32.14
N ILE A 267 -0.19 1.33 -31.20
CA ILE A 267 0.27 0.83 -29.89
C ILE A 267 -0.90 0.11 -29.19
N ALA A 268 -2.12 0.64 -29.31
CA ALA A 268 -3.30 0.02 -28.72
C ALA A 268 -3.63 -1.35 -29.33
N ASN A 269 -3.44 -1.52 -30.65
CA ASN A 269 -3.66 -2.82 -31.30
C ASN A 269 -2.58 -3.83 -30.89
N PHE A 270 -1.33 -3.38 -30.86
CA PHE A 270 -0.21 -4.19 -30.38
C PHE A 270 -0.45 -4.69 -28.95
N MET A 271 -0.88 -3.80 -28.04
CA MET A 271 -1.15 -4.18 -26.66
C MET A 271 -2.35 -5.12 -26.53
N ALA A 272 -3.41 -4.93 -27.32
CA ALA A 272 -4.54 -5.86 -27.37
C ALA A 272 -4.11 -7.26 -27.85
N GLU A 273 -3.24 -7.33 -28.85
CA GLU A 273 -2.67 -8.60 -29.32
C GLU A 273 -1.82 -9.27 -28.22
N LYS A 274 -0.94 -8.53 -27.55
CA LYS A 274 -0.15 -9.08 -26.42
C LYS A 274 -1.05 -9.55 -25.28
N ALA A 275 -2.07 -8.78 -24.89
CA ALA A 275 -3.02 -9.18 -23.86
C ALA A 275 -3.78 -10.46 -24.22
N SER A 276 -4.10 -10.68 -25.50
CA SER A 276 -4.78 -11.89 -25.98
C SER A 276 -3.86 -13.12 -26.10
N THR A 277 -2.55 -12.92 -26.16
CA THR A 277 -1.57 -13.99 -26.39
C THR A 277 -0.74 -14.35 -25.15
N LEU A 278 -0.57 -13.41 -24.23
CA LEU A 278 0.13 -13.59 -22.96
C LEU A 278 -0.89 -13.85 -21.86
N GLU A 279 -0.92 -15.08 -21.34
CA GLU A 279 -1.88 -15.48 -20.32
C GLU A 279 -1.69 -14.68 -19.03
N ALA A 280 -2.77 -14.14 -18.48
CA ALA A 280 -2.78 -13.34 -17.25
C ALA A 280 -1.82 -12.12 -17.28
N LEU A 281 -1.69 -11.47 -18.45
CA LEU A 281 -0.91 -10.24 -18.58
C LEU A 281 -1.43 -9.18 -17.59
N SER A 282 -0.56 -8.76 -16.69
CA SER A 282 -0.84 -7.78 -15.64
C SER A 282 0.21 -6.67 -15.66
N LEU A 283 -0.25 -5.45 -15.38
CA LEU A 283 0.61 -4.28 -15.20
C LEU A 283 0.51 -3.86 -13.74
N TYR A 284 1.66 -3.63 -13.11
CA TYR A 284 1.76 -3.14 -11.74
C TYR A 284 2.58 -1.85 -11.73
N SER A 285 1.92 -0.73 -11.52
CA SER A 285 2.57 0.57 -11.32
C SER A 285 3.37 0.57 -10.01
N GLY A 286 4.66 0.91 -10.10
CA GLY A 286 5.57 1.00 -8.97
C GLY A 286 5.74 2.43 -8.47
N GLU A 287 6.30 3.32 -9.31
CA GLU A 287 6.43 4.75 -9.01
C GLU A 287 5.73 5.59 -10.08
N VAL A 288 5.12 6.69 -9.67
CA VAL A 288 4.56 7.70 -10.58
C VAL A 288 5.22 9.02 -10.25
N GLY A 289 5.90 9.62 -11.23
CA GLY A 289 6.61 10.87 -11.05
C GLY A 289 6.21 11.94 -12.04
N ALA A 290 6.48 13.19 -11.68
CA ALA A 290 6.41 14.31 -12.60
C ALA A 290 7.63 15.19 -12.45
N ASP A 291 8.23 15.56 -13.58
CA ASP A 291 9.37 16.48 -13.61
C ASP A 291 8.86 17.93 -13.52
N ASP A 292 7.66 18.18 -14.08
CA ASP A 292 6.95 19.45 -14.01
C ASP A 292 5.42 19.23 -14.24
N PRO A 293 4.57 20.27 -14.15
CA PRO A 293 3.12 20.14 -14.33
C PRO A 293 2.63 19.60 -15.68
N LYS A 294 3.52 19.41 -16.66
CA LYS A 294 3.22 18.95 -18.02
C LYS A 294 3.97 17.68 -18.42
N HIS A 295 4.98 17.23 -17.67
CA HIS A 295 5.77 16.06 -18.02
C HIS A 295 5.85 15.10 -16.84
N GLY A 296 5.42 13.87 -17.07
CA GLY A 296 5.41 12.84 -16.05
C GLY A 296 5.82 11.49 -16.58
N TRP A 297 5.99 10.55 -15.66
CA TRP A 297 6.50 9.23 -15.95
C TRP A 297 5.93 8.21 -14.97
N ILE A 298 5.86 6.96 -15.42
CA ILE A 298 5.43 5.82 -14.59
C ILE A 298 6.48 4.75 -14.76
N THR A 299 6.93 4.14 -13.67
CA THR A 299 7.73 2.91 -13.69
C THR A 299 6.95 1.80 -13.01
N GLY A 300 7.19 0.56 -13.41
CA GLY A 300 6.50 -0.57 -12.84
C GLY A 300 6.97 -1.89 -13.39
N LEU A 301 6.16 -2.92 -13.16
CA LEU A 301 6.40 -4.29 -13.59
C LEU A 301 5.26 -4.77 -14.50
N ILE A 302 5.60 -5.46 -15.58
CA ILE A 302 4.66 -6.24 -16.39
C ILE A 302 4.89 -7.71 -16.05
N VAL A 303 3.83 -8.45 -15.75
CA VAL A 303 3.89 -9.88 -15.44
C VAL A 303 2.94 -10.65 -16.34
N TYR A 304 3.32 -11.85 -16.77
CA TYR A 304 2.41 -12.80 -17.41
C TYR A 304 2.79 -14.23 -17.04
N HIS A 305 1.90 -15.19 -17.31
CA HIS A 305 2.14 -16.61 -17.09
C HIS A 305 2.53 -17.31 -18.40
N GLN A 306 3.52 -18.18 -18.33
CA GLN A 306 3.98 -18.99 -19.45
C GLN A 306 3.97 -20.47 -19.09
N ASP A 307 3.42 -21.30 -19.98
CA ASP A 307 3.50 -22.75 -19.84
C ASP A 307 4.94 -23.22 -20.12
N GLY A 308 5.59 -23.76 -19.08
CA GLY A 308 6.92 -24.36 -19.14
C GLY A 308 6.89 -25.88 -19.25
N ALA A 309 8.07 -26.51 -19.18
CA ALA A 309 8.25 -27.96 -19.27
C ALA A 309 7.79 -28.74 -18.01
N GLY A 310 6.61 -28.40 -17.47
CA GLY A 310 5.97 -29.12 -16.36
C GLY A 310 5.37 -28.22 -15.27
N GLU A 311 5.76 -26.95 -15.22
CA GLU A 311 5.24 -25.97 -14.26
C GLU A 311 4.92 -24.64 -14.97
N ARG A 312 3.96 -23.92 -14.42
CA ARG A 312 3.54 -22.59 -14.89
C ARG A 312 4.53 -21.57 -14.35
N GLU A 313 5.32 -20.97 -15.23
CA GLU A 313 6.37 -20.00 -14.89
C GLU A 313 5.79 -18.58 -14.97
N GLN A 314 6.11 -17.73 -14.00
CA GLN A 314 5.77 -16.30 -14.07
C GLN A 314 6.92 -15.55 -14.72
N MET A 315 6.62 -14.79 -15.77
CA MET A 315 7.58 -13.97 -16.49
C MET A 315 7.34 -12.51 -16.14
N ALA A 316 8.41 -11.76 -15.88
CA ALA A 316 8.32 -10.36 -15.48
C ALA A 316 9.33 -9.47 -16.23
N ALA A 317 8.93 -8.22 -16.49
CA ALA A 317 9.78 -7.19 -17.07
C ALA A 317 9.49 -5.83 -16.43
N ASN A 318 10.54 -5.05 -16.13
CA ASN A 318 10.34 -3.66 -15.74
C ASN A 318 9.86 -2.86 -16.95
N TYR A 319 9.07 -1.82 -16.68
CA TYR A 319 8.70 -0.86 -17.69
C TYR A 319 8.90 0.58 -17.22
N ARG A 320 9.02 1.48 -18.20
CA ARG A 320 8.96 2.93 -18.01
C ARG A 320 8.06 3.56 -19.06
N GLN A 321 7.12 4.37 -18.62
CA GLN A 321 6.29 5.23 -19.46
C GLN A 321 6.66 6.69 -19.24
N VAL A 322 6.52 7.49 -20.29
CA VAL A 322 6.66 8.94 -20.28
C VAL A 322 5.39 9.53 -20.87
N TRP A 323 4.85 10.52 -20.17
CA TRP A 323 3.57 11.14 -20.42
C TRP A 323 3.73 12.65 -20.55
N SER A 324 2.91 13.26 -21.40
CA SER A 324 2.82 14.70 -21.55
C SER A 324 1.39 15.20 -21.36
N LYS A 325 1.24 16.34 -20.68
CA LYS A 325 -0.06 16.95 -20.43
C LYS A 325 -0.31 18.13 -21.39
N ALA A 326 -1.38 18.02 -22.16
CA ALA A 326 -1.86 19.08 -23.04
C ALA A 326 -3.40 19.13 -22.99
N ASN A 327 -3.98 20.32 -23.15
CA ASN A 327 -5.44 20.52 -23.18
C ASN A 327 -6.21 19.91 -21.98
N GLY A 328 -5.54 19.77 -20.82
CA GLY A 328 -6.12 19.20 -19.61
C GLY A 328 -6.05 17.67 -19.49
N GLY A 329 -5.57 16.96 -20.52
CA GLY A 329 -5.40 15.50 -20.50
C GLY A 329 -3.93 15.06 -20.55
N TRP A 330 -3.65 13.88 -20.01
CA TRP A 330 -2.35 13.22 -20.14
C TRP A 330 -2.35 12.34 -21.37
N SER A 331 -1.24 12.34 -22.12
CA SER A 331 -1.06 11.55 -23.33
C SER A 331 0.27 10.81 -23.28
N LEU A 332 0.27 9.54 -23.67
CA LEU A 332 1.50 8.74 -23.71
C LEU A 332 2.44 9.27 -24.80
N VAL A 333 3.70 9.49 -24.44
CA VAL A 333 4.79 9.88 -25.36
C VAL A 333 5.67 8.68 -25.67
N SER A 334 6.06 7.92 -24.65
CA SER A 334 6.85 6.71 -24.87
C SER A 334 6.61 5.67 -23.80
N TRP A 335 6.73 4.40 -24.16
CA TRP A 335 6.70 3.27 -23.25
C TRP A 335 7.82 2.31 -23.62
N THR A 336 8.66 1.96 -22.65
CA THR A 336 9.74 0.99 -22.79
C THR A 336 9.49 -0.16 -21.83
N VAL A 337 9.59 -1.38 -22.31
CA VAL A 337 9.49 -2.63 -21.56
C VAL A 337 10.81 -3.37 -21.73
N GLU A 338 11.46 -3.70 -20.62
CA GLU A 338 12.70 -4.47 -20.62
C GLU A 338 12.47 -5.92 -21.09
N PRO A 339 13.52 -6.68 -21.43
CA PRO A 339 13.39 -8.10 -21.71
C PRO A 339 12.81 -8.87 -20.52
N PHE A 340 11.82 -9.74 -20.80
CA PHE A 340 11.20 -10.60 -19.79
C PHE A 340 12.15 -11.66 -19.25
N LYS A 341 12.04 -11.93 -17.96
CA LYS A 341 12.79 -12.96 -17.23
C LYS A 341 11.85 -13.71 -16.28
N PRO A 342 12.17 -14.95 -15.90
CA PRO A 342 11.47 -15.61 -14.81
C PRO A 342 11.47 -14.77 -13.53
N LEU A 343 10.33 -14.69 -12.85
CA LEU A 343 10.22 -14.06 -11.55
C LEU A 343 10.76 -15.05 -10.50
N GLU A 344 11.92 -14.72 -9.92
CA GLU A 344 12.61 -15.53 -8.91
C GLU A 344 11.99 -15.45 -7.50
#